data_AF-A0A4V2AFA5-F1
#
_entry.id   AF-A0A4V2AFA5-F1
#
_cell.length_a   1.000
_cell.length_b   1.000
_cell.length_c   1.000
_cell.angle_alpha   90.00
_cell.angle_beta   90.00
_cell.angle_gamma   90.00
#
_symmetry.space_group_name_H-M   'P 1'
#
loop_
_entity.id
_entity.type
_entity.pdbx_description
1 polymer ?
#
loop_
_entity_poly.entity_id
_entity_poly.type
_entity_poly.pdbx_seq_one_letter_code
_entity_poly.pdbx_strand_id
1 'polypeptide(L)'
;TIDGRAKIKIPPGTQSGKVFRLKGKGFPAVNSYEKGDQLVQVNIWTPQHVSSDEKAALEKMQGSSNFKPAPQKDPKSFFDKMREMFS
;
A
#
# COMPACT_ATOMS: atom_id res chain seq x y z
N THR A 1 -6.68 -15.52 -6.73
CA THR A 1 -7.33 -16.07 -5.52
C THR A 1 -7.36 -17.57 -5.64
N ILE A 2 -7.59 -18.28 -4.55
CA ILE A 2 -7.66 -19.75 -4.53
C ILE A 2 -8.72 -20.25 -5.53
N ASP A 3 -9.82 -19.50 -5.68
CA ASP A 3 -10.92 -19.82 -6.61
C ASP A 3 -10.77 -19.18 -8.01
N GLY A 4 -9.61 -18.61 -8.34
CA GLY A 4 -9.34 -17.97 -9.64
C GLY A 4 -9.13 -16.45 -9.61
N ARG A 5 -9.37 -15.77 -10.73
CA ARG A 5 -9.07 -14.34 -10.92
C ARG A 5 -10.07 -13.45 -10.17
N ALA A 6 -9.57 -12.43 -9.47
CA ALA A 6 -10.38 -11.38 -8.86
C ALA A 6 -9.95 -10.02 -9.41
N LYS A 7 -10.92 -9.12 -9.61
CA LYS A 7 -10.66 -7.72 -9.98
C LYS A 7 -10.64 -6.87 -8.72
N ILE A 8 -9.65 -5.98 -8.61
CA ILE A 8 -9.51 -5.03 -7.51
C ILE A 8 -9.45 -3.65 -8.13
N LYS A 9 -10.24 -2.72 -7.59
CA LYS A 9 -10.15 -1.30 -7.95
C LYS A 9 -9.07 -0.65 -7.08
N ILE A 10 -8.02 -0.10 -7.69
CA ILE A 10 -6.98 0.65 -7.00
C ILE A 10 -7.37 2.14 -7.02
N PRO A 11 -7.67 2.76 -5.88
CA PRO A 11 -7.96 4.19 -5.83
C PRO A 11 -6.72 5.03 -6.17
N PRO A 12 -6.88 6.20 -6.82
CA PRO A 12 -5.80 7.15 -7.01
C PRO A 12 -5.14 7.52 -5.67
N GLY A 13 -3.81 7.74 -5.68
CA GLY A 13 -3.05 8.08 -4.47
C GLY A 13 -2.76 6.89 -3.54
N THR A 14 -3.08 5.66 -3.94
CA THR A 14 -2.69 4.45 -3.20
C THR A 14 -1.17 4.40 -3.02
N GLN A 15 -0.73 4.39 -1.76
CA GLN A 15 0.67 4.29 -1.39
C GLN A 15 1.18 2.85 -1.46
N SER A 16 2.49 2.71 -1.67
CA SER A 16 3.18 1.43 -1.50
C SER A 16 2.99 0.92 -0.06
N GLY A 17 2.93 -0.40 0.10
CA GLY A 17 2.67 -1.05 1.38
C GLY A 17 1.19 -1.09 1.79
N LYS A 18 0.28 -0.36 1.12
CA LYS A 18 -1.16 -0.42 1.42
C LYS A 18 -1.69 -1.84 1.22
N VAL A 19 -2.44 -2.32 2.21
CA VAL A 19 -3.06 -3.65 2.18
C VAL A 19 -4.53 -3.54 1.81
N PHE A 20 -4.95 -4.28 0.78
CA PHE A 20 -6.34 -4.46 0.40
C PHE A 20 -6.84 -5.82 0.89
N ARG A 21 -8.03 -5.81 1.51
CA ARG A 21 -8.69 -7.02 2.00
C ARG A 21 -9.73 -7.50 0.99
N LEU A 22 -9.54 -8.70 0.47
CA LEU A 22 -10.50 -9.40 -0.37
C LEU A 22 -11.32 -10.34 0.50
N LYS A 23 -12.52 -9.87 0.88
CA LYS A 23 -13.41 -10.62 1.77
C LYS A 23 -13.84 -11.96 1.15
N GLY A 24 -13.70 -13.06 1.90
CA GLY A 24 -14.15 -14.39 1.49
C GLY A 24 -13.36 -15.01 0.32
N LYS A 25 -12.16 -14.49 0.04
CA LYS A 25 -11.25 -15.00 -1.01
C LYS A 25 -10.03 -15.75 -0.46
N GLY A 26 -9.97 -15.91 0.86
CA GLY A 26 -8.97 -16.72 1.55
C GLY A 26 -9.36 -18.19 1.63
N PHE A 27 -8.60 -18.94 2.43
CA PHE A 27 -8.80 -20.38 2.58
C PHE A 27 -10.13 -20.71 3.26
N PRO A 28 -10.76 -21.84 2.92
CA PRO A 28 -11.88 -22.37 3.69
C PRO A 28 -11.39 -22.78 5.09
N ALA A 29 -12.22 -22.55 6.09
CA ALA A 29 -11.98 -23.05 7.44
C ALA A 29 -12.22 -24.58 7.49
N VAL A 30 -11.42 -25.29 8.29
CA VAL A 30 -11.60 -26.73 8.49
C VAL A 30 -12.92 -26.97 9.25
N ASN A 31 -13.76 -27.86 8.75
CA ASN A 31 -15.08 -28.19 9.31
C ASN A 31 -16.09 -27.01 9.36
N SER A 32 -15.94 -26.00 8.49
CA SER A 32 -16.88 -24.89 8.37
C SER A 32 -17.11 -24.51 6.91
N TYR A 33 -18.28 -23.93 6.61
CA TYR A 33 -18.60 -23.35 5.31
C TYR A 33 -17.98 -21.95 5.12
N GLU A 34 -17.38 -21.38 6.17
CA GLU A 34 -16.79 -20.05 6.12
C GLU A 34 -15.45 -20.04 5.38
N LYS A 35 -15.23 -18.97 4.62
CA LYS A 35 -13.95 -18.67 3.95
C LYS A 35 -13.30 -17.47 4.61
N GLY A 36 -12.00 -17.56 4.83
CA GLY A 36 -11.18 -16.44 5.27
C GLY A 36 -11.02 -15.35 4.20
N ASP A 37 -10.20 -14.36 4.51
CA ASP A 37 -9.92 -13.24 3.62
C ASP A 37 -8.53 -13.38 2.98
N GLN A 38 -8.39 -12.86 1.76
CA GLN A 38 -7.07 -12.72 1.12
C GLN A 38 -6.60 -11.28 1.27
N LEU A 39 -5.41 -11.09 1.83
CA LEU A 39 -4.75 -9.79 1.93
C LEU A 39 -3.81 -9.58 0.75
N VAL A 40 -3.91 -8.44 0.10
CA VAL A 40 -3.08 -8.04 -1.04
C VAL A 40 -2.32 -6.79 -0.66
N GLN A 41 -0.99 -6.89 -0.56
CA GLN A 41 -0.13 -5.74 -0.34
C GLN A 41 0.29 -5.14 -1.69
N VAL A 42 0.12 -3.83 -1.83
CA VAL A 42 0.58 -3.10 -3.02
C VAL A 42 2.06 -2.82 -2.92
N ASN A 43 2.81 -3.25 -3.92
CA ASN A 43 4.22 -2.92 -4.08
C ASN A 43 4.38 -2.06 -5.33
N ILE A 44 4.98 -0.88 -5.17
CA ILE A 44 5.32 0.00 -6.29
C ILE A 44 6.78 -0.29 -6.66
N TRP A 45 7.01 -0.69 -7.92
CA TRP A 45 8.34 -0.85 -8.47
C TRP A 45 8.75 0.44 -9.20
N THR A 46 9.94 0.94 -8.88
CA THR A 46 10.51 2.14 -9.51
C THR A 46 11.53 1.72 -10.56
N PRO A 47 11.50 2.28 -11.78
CA PRO A 47 12.48 1.95 -12.80
C PRO A 47 13.90 2.34 -12.39
N GLN A 48 14.85 1.44 -12.67
CA GLN A 48 16.28 1.67 -12.40
C GLN A 48 16.98 2.47 -13.51
N HIS A 49 16.46 2.38 -14.73
CA HIS A 49 16.95 3.09 -15.90
C HIS A 49 15.77 3.79 -16.56
N VAL A 50 15.99 5.04 -16.96
CA VAL A 50 15.01 5.87 -17.65
C VAL A 50 15.66 6.48 -18.89
N SER A 51 14.89 6.55 -19.97
CA SER A 51 15.25 7.25 -21.21
C SER A 51 15.32 8.77 -20.99
N SER A 52 15.86 9.50 -21.97
CA SER A 52 15.91 10.97 -21.95
C SER A 52 14.53 11.60 -21.75
N ASP A 53 13.53 11.04 -22.43
CA ASP A 53 12.18 11.59 -22.48
C ASP A 53 11.44 11.34 -21.15
N GLU A 54 11.60 10.15 -20.57
CA GLU A 54 11.08 9.81 -19.25
C GLU A 54 11.70 10.68 -18.16
N LYS A 55 13.02 10.90 -18.23
CA LYS A 55 13.73 11.79 -17.30
C LYS A 55 13.19 13.22 -17.38
N ALA A 56 13.04 13.77 -18.58
CA ALA A 56 12.52 15.12 -18.77
C ALA A 56 11.07 15.26 -18.25
N ALA A 57 10.23 14.23 -18.38
CA ALA A 57 8.89 14.21 -17.82
C ALA A 57 8.91 14.24 -16.28
N LEU A 58 9.75 13.40 -15.66
CA LEU A 58 9.90 13.37 -14.19
C LEU A 58 10.43 14.69 -13.63
N GLU A 59 11.40 15.31 -14.28
CA GLU A 59 11.97 16.61 -13.88
C GLU A 59 10.94 17.73 -13.93
N LYS A 60 10.07 17.76 -14.96
CA LYS A 60 8.95 18.72 -15.03
C LYS A 60 7.98 18.56 -13.84
N MET A 61 7.79 17.33 -13.36
CA MET A 61 6.91 17.05 -12.23
C MET A 61 7.54 17.39 -10.87
N GLN A 62 8.87 17.51 -10.79
CA GLN A 62 9.60 17.77 -9.53
C GLN A 62 9.16 19.06 -8.82
N GLY A 63 8.76 20.09 -9.57
CA GLY A 63 8.28 21.36 -9.01
C GLY A 63 6.88 21.28 -8.38
N SER A 64 6.11 20.22 -8.67
CA SER A 64 4.75 20.04 -8.17
C SER A 64 4.74 19.79 -6.66
N SER A 65 3.77 20.36 -5.95
CA SER A 65 3.55 20.10 -4.53
C SER A 65 3.34 18.62 -4.22
N ASN A 66 2.80 17.85 -5.16
CA ASN A 66 2.49 16.43 -4.99
C ASN A 66 3.71 15.51 -5.15
N PHE A 67 4.82 16.01 -5.68
CA PHE A 67 6.07 15.26 -5.87
C PHE A 67 7.11 15.56 -4.78
N LYS A 68 6.76 16.41 -3.81
CA LYS A 68 7.56 16.63 -2.61
C LYS A 68 7.17 15.58 -1.59
N PRO A 69 8.08 14.64 -1.20
CA PRO A 69 7.77 13.67 -0.18
C PRO A 69 7.44 14.39 1.12
N ALA A 70 6.20 14.26 1.59
CA ALA A 70 5.81 14.63 2.93
C ALA A 70 5.63 13.32 3.70
N PRO A 71 6.70 12.70 4.22
CA PRO A 71 6.56 11.55 5.11
C PRO A 71 5.69 12.01 6.27
N GLN A 72 4.43 11.58 6.26
CA GLN A 72 3.52 11.87 7.35
C GLN A 72 4.14 11.16 8.56
N LYS A 73 4.66 11.94 9.52
CA LYS A 73 5.12 11.40 10.80
C LYS A 73 4.04 10.43 11.27
N ASP A 74 4.40 9.17 11.45
CA ASP A 74 3.50 8.19 12.03
C ASP A 74 2.83 8.81 13.27
N PRO A 75 1.51 8.67 13.43
CA PRO A 75 0.80 9.28 14.55
C PRO A 75 1.28 8.66 15.86
N LYS A 76 2.26 9.30 16.52
CA LYS A 76 2.95 8.87 17.77
C LYS A 76 3.18 7.36 17.82
N SER A 77 4.41 6.95 17.54
CA SER A 77 4.81 5.54 17.57
C SER A 77 4.30 4.88 18.86
N PHE A 78 3.87 3.61 18.78
CA PHE A 78 3.34 2.86 19.93
C PHE A 78 4.24 2.99 21.18
N PHE A 79 5.55 3.09 20.97
CA PHE A 79 6.56 3.34 22.00
C PHE A 79 6.47 4.73 22.67
N ASP A 80 6.14 5.76 21.89
CA ASP A 80 5.97 7.12 22.39
C ASP A 80 4.73 7.21 23.30
N LYS A 81 3.64 6.51 22.93
CA LYS A 81 2.42 6.42 23.75
C LYS A 81 2.66 5.69 25.08
N MET A 82 3.52 4.66 25.09
CA MET A 82 3.86 3.97 26.33
C MET A 82 4.66 4.86 27.28
N ARG A 83 5.68 5.60 26.81
CA ARG A 83 6.46 6.50 27.67
C ARG A 83 5.62 7.61 28.32
N GLU A 84 4.65 8.14 27.58
CA GLU A 84 3.77 9.22 28.05
C GLU A 84 2.78 8.76 29.14
N MET A 85 2.48 7.46 29.24
CA MET A 85 1.64 6.90 30.31
C MET A 85 2.39 6.59 31.61
N PHE A 86 3.72 6.53 31.57
CA PHE A 86 4.57 6.26 32.74
C PHE A 86 5.32 7.50 33.24
N SER A 87 4.99 8.68 32.69
CA SER A 87 5.52 9.98 33.10
C SER A 87 4.46 10.78 33.85
#